data_AF-A0A183ER91-F1
#
_entry.id   AF-A0A183ER91-F1
#
_cell.length_a   1.000
_cell.length_b   1.000
_cell.length_c   1.000
_cell.angle_alpha   90.00
_cell.angle_beta   90.00
_cell.angle_gamma   90.00
#
_symmetry.space_group_name_H-M   'P 1'
#
loop_
_entity.id
_entity.type
_entity.pdbx_description
1 polymer ?
#
loop_
_entity_poly.entity_id
_entity_poly.type
_entity_poly.pdbx_seq_one_letter_code
_entity_poly.pdbx_strand_id
1 'polypeptide(L)'
;LIMDLKAAKNMKAREMACSDVQKVADSLNVNLTTNALDVFYNADVALVDVSITQQQPSLCYHIGVRESMGQTYNIILTHFTEETSELLVKALKPYNKNGRLITFRSRMKQTLKSVQIEASAHSREKFLSDLRKARETQDIAEANRFLDKMRHRLDNPDVLSVDTLYQFMLSYR
;
A
#
# COMPACT_ATOMS: atom_id res chain seq x y z
N LEU A 1 7.62 -21.09 8.91
CA LEU A 1 7.89 -22.36 8.21
C LEU A 1 7.50 -23.50 9.15
N ILE A 2 6.42 -24.20 8.85
CA ILE A 2 6.02 -25.37 9.64
C ILE A 2 6.70 -26.59 9.01
N MET A 3 7.69 -27.16 9.69
CA MET A 3 8.23 -28.46 9.30
C MET A 3 7.31 -29.56 9.83
N ASP A 4 6.82 -30.43 8.94
CA ASP A 4 6.28 -31.71 9.39
C ASP A 4 7.44 -32.62 9.82
N LEU A 5 7.83 -32.50 11.09
CA LEU A 5 8.88 -33.29 11.74
C LEU A 5 8.46 -34.75 12.00
N LYS A 6 7.20 -35.13 11.72
CA LYS A 6 6.73 -36.51 11.93
C LYS A 6 7.03 -37.41 10.73
N ALA A 7 7.31 -36.84 9.56
CA ALA A 7 7.66 -37.61 8.36
C ALA A 7 9.16 -37.95 8.31
N ALA A 8 9.49 -39.22 8.54
CA ALA A 8 10.87 -39.73 8.65
C ALA A 8 11.68 -39.80 7.33
N LYS A 9 11.03 -39.63 6.18
CA LYS A 9 11.72 -39.67 4.87
C LYS A 9 12.44 -38.34 4.57
N ASN A 10 13.66 -38.44 4.01
CA ASN A 10 14.44 -37.32 3.46
C ASN A 10 14.74 -36.17 4.43
N MET A 11 14.89 -36.48 5.73
CA MET A 11 15.09 -35.49 6.80
C MET A 11 16.22 -34.47 6.50
N LYS A 12 17.41 -34.94 6.12
CA LYS A 12 18.55 -34.07 5.79
C LYS A 12 18.28 -33.12 4.61
N ALA A 13 17.60 -33.59 3.57
CA ALA A 13 17.27 -32.75 2.42
C ALA A 13 16.26 -31.65 2.79
N ARG A 14 15.33 -31.96 3.69
CA ARG A 14 14.32 -31.02 4.20
C ARG A 14 14.94 -29.98 5.13
N GLU A 15 15.89 -30.37 5.97
CA GLU A 15 16.69 -29.45 6.79
C GLU A 15 17.49 -28.46 5.94
N MET A 16 18.16 -28.94 4.88
CA MET A 16 18.90 -28.08 3.95
C MET A 16 17.98 -27.09 3.24
N ALA A 17 16.87 -27.56 2.67
CA ALA A 17 15.89 -26.68 2.01
C ALA A 17 15.29 -25.64 2.97
N CYS A 18 15.04 -26.02 4.23
CA CYS A 18 14.59 -25.11 5.28
C CYS A 18 15.63 -24.03 5.58
N SER A 19 16.90 -24.42 5.71
CA SER A 19 17.99 -23.47 5.96
C SER A 19 18.12 -22.46 4.81
N ASP A 20 18.01 -22.92 3.57
CA ASP A 20 18.14 -22.05 2.41
C ASP A 20 16.94 -21.09 2.29
N VAL A 21 15.72 -21.57 2.54
CA VAL A 21 14.52 -20.71 2.57
C VAL A 21 14.59 -19.69 3.71
N GLN A 22 15.14 -20.05 4.87
CA GLN A 22 15.32 -19.14 6.01
C GLN A 22 16.31 -18.02 5.66
N LYS A 23 17.46 -18.34 5.05
CA LYS A 23 18.44 -17.34 4.61
C LYS A 23 17.85 -16.33 3.62
N VAL A 24 17.03 -16.81 2.68
CA VAL A 24 16.35 -15.95 1.70
C VAL A 24 15.36 -15.02 2.41
N ALA A 25 14.59 -15.55 3.37
CA ALA A 25 13.64 -14.75 4.12
C ALA A 25 14.31 -13.70 5.02
N ASP A 26 15.41 -14.03 5.68
CA ASP A 26 16.19 -13.08 6.47
C ASP A 26 16.72 -11.94 5.57
N SER A 27 17.18 -12.28 4.36
CA SER A 27 17.64 -11.30 3.35
C SER A 27 16.53 -10.37 2.85
N LEU A 28 15.28 -10.84 2.87
CA LEU A 28 14.10 -10.08 2.46
C LEU A 28 13.35 -9.43 3.64
N ASN A 29 13.88 -9.58 4.86
CA ASN A 29 13.22 -9.18 6.11
C ASN A 29 11.80 -9.75 6.26
N VAL A 30 11.59 -10.98 5.77
CA VAL A 30 10.33 -11.71 5.83
C VAL A 30 10.37 -12.64 7.05
N ASN A 31 9.44 -12.44 7.98
CA ASN A 31 9.38 -13.26 9.19
C ASN A 31 8.74 -14.64 8.89
N LEU A 32 9.53 -15.71 8.92
CA LEU A 32 9.08 -17.10 8.76
C LEU A 32 8.76 -17.82 10.07
N THR A 33 8.64 -17.12 11.21
CA THR A 33 8.54 -17.78 12.53
C THR A 33 7.32 -18.68 12.73
N THR A 34 7.42 -19.56 13.73
CA THR A 34 6.36 -20.46 14.24
C THR A 34 5.12 -19.74 14.77
N ASN A 35 5.17 -18.40 14.90
CA ASN A 35 4.05 -17.55 15.32
C ASN A 35 3.42 -16.77 14.15
N ALA A 36 3.63 -17.19 12.91
CA ALA A 36 3.03 -16.54 11.73
C ALA A 36 1.52 -16.35 11.83
N LEU A 37 0.80 -17.25 12.52
CA LEU A 37 -0.64 -17.12 12.76
C LEU A 37 -0.98 -16.02 13.78
N ASP A 38 -0.17 -15.86 14.83
CA ASP A 38 -0.38 -14.80 15.82
C ASP A 38 -0.18 -13.41 15.19
N VAL A 39 0.89 -13.26 14.39
CA VAL A 39 1.12 -12.05 13.59
C VAL A 39 -0.02 -11.84 12.58
N PHE A 40 -0.45 -12.91 11.90
CA PHE A 40 -1.54 -12.83 10.92
C PHE A 40 -2.87 -12.40 11.54
N TYR A 41 -3.25 -12.99 12.68
CA TYR A 41 -4.50 -12.65 13.37
C TYR A 41 -4.48 -11.26 13.96
N ASN A 42 -3.34 -10.79 14.48
CA ASN A 42 -3.22 -9.49 15.14
C ASN A 42 -2.80 -8.33 14.21
N ALA A 43 -2.40 -8.61 12.96
CA ALA A 43 -2.05 -7.56 12.00
C ALA A 43 -3.22 -6.60 11.81
N ASP A 44 -2.97 -5.31 11.54
CA ASP A 44 -4.03 -4.37 11.16
C ASP A 44 -4.59 -4.71 9.76
N VAL A 45 -3.70 -5.09 8.84
CA VAL A 45 -4.03 -5.48 7.46
C VAL A 45 -3.34 -6.79 7.12
N ALA A 46 -4.10 -7.75 6.59
CA ALA A 46 -3.57 -9.02 6.11
C ALA A 46 -3.60 -9.08 4.58
N LEU A 47 -2.50 -9.49 3.96
CA LEU A 47 -2.40 -9.75 2.53
C LEU A 47 -2.23 -11.25 2.30
N VAL A 48 -3.17 -11.88 1.60
CA VAL A 48 -3.21 -13.34 1.44
C VAL A 48 -3.28 -13.69 -0.03
N ASP A 49 -2.27 -14.41 -0.53
CA ASP A 49 -2.28 -14.97 -1.87
C ASP A 49 -2.94 -16.36 -1.86
N VAL A 50 -4.13 -16.46 -2.47
CA VAL A 50 -4.91 -17.69 -2.59
C VAL A 50 -4.87 -18.25 -4.02
N SER A 51 -3.85 -17.90 -4.80
CA SER A 51 -3.62 -18.43 -6.15
C SER A 51 -3.49 -19.94 -6.21
N ILE A 52 -2.98 -20.57 -5.15
CA ILE A 52 -2.76 -22.02 -5.07
C ILE A 52 -4.03 -22.69 -4.59
N THR A 53 -4.76 -23.37 -5.49
CA THR A 53 -6.06 -24.00 -5.21
C THR A 53 -6.00 -24.97 -4.02
N GLN A 54 -4.91 -25.72 -3.88
CA GLN A 54 -4.72 -26.68 -2.78
C GLN A 54 -4.65 -25.99 -1.40
N GLN A 55 -4.28 -24.71 -1.34
CA GLN A 55 -4.15 -23.93 -0.11
C GLN A 55 -5.39 -23.10 0.20
N GLN A 56 -6.26 -22.86 -0.79
CA GLN A 56 -7.47 -22.03 -0.66
C GLN A 56 -8.33 -22.39 0.56
N PRO A 57 -8.67 -23.67 0.84
CA PRO A 57 -9.50 -24.00 1.99
C PRO A 57 -8.87 -23.58 3.33
N SER A 58 -7.56 -23.81 3.50
CA SER A 58 -6.84 -23.46 4.71
C SER A 58 -6.69 -21.95 4.87
N LEU A 59 -6.41 -21.23 3.78
CA LEU A 59 -6.26 -19.77 3.81
C LEU A 59 -7.60 -19.09 4.08
N CYS A 60 -8.69 -19.54 3.44
CA CYS A 60 -10.04 -19.05 3.70
C CYS A 60 -10.48 -19.29 5.16
N TYR A 61 -10.11 -20.43 5.74
CA TYR A 61 -10.36 -20.70 7.16
C TYR A 61 -9.69 -19.67 8.06
N HIS A 62 -8.39 -19.40 7.87
CA HIS A 62 -7.68 -18.42 8.68
C HIS A 62 -8.21 -16.99 8.50
N ILE A 63 -8.58 -16.61 7.28
CA ILE A 63 -9.25 -15.32 7.02
C ILE A 63 -10.56 -15.24 7.81
N GLY A 64 -11.40 -16.28 7.78
CA GLY A 64 -12.66 -16.30 8.53
C GLY A 64 -12.47 -16.23 10.04
N VAL A 65 -11.46 -16.91 10.59
CA VAL A 65 -11.09 -16.81 12.01
C VAL A 65 -10.68 -15.37 12.34
N ARG A 66 -9.83 -14.75 11.52
CA ARG A 66 -9.41 -13.37 11.68
C ARG A 66 -10.61 -12.40 11.67
N GLU A 67 -11.52 -12.55 10.72
CA GLU A 67 -12.74 -11.73 10.64
C GLU A 67 -13.64 -11.89 11.88
N SER A 68 -13.75 -13.11 12.42
CA SER A 68 -14.52 -13.36 13.64
C SER A 68 -13.93 -12.67 14.88
N MET A 69 -12.63 -12.35 14.85
CA MET A 69 -11.93 -11.58 15.89
C MET A 69 -12.02 -10.06 15.66
N GLY A 70 -12.82 -9.60 14.70
CA GLY A 70 -12.99 -8.17 14.38
C GLY A 70 -11.93 -7.60 13.43
N GLN A 71 -11.01 -8.43 12.95
CA GLN A 71 -9.91 -8.04 12.09
C GLN A 71 -10.34 -8.18 10.61
N THR A 72 -11.00 -7.14 10.09
CA THR A 72 -11.76 -7.20 8.82
C THR A 72 -11.00 -6.70 7.60
N TYR A 73 -9.84 -6.05 7.77
CA TYR A 73 -9.04 -5.55 6.66
C TYR A 73 -8.17 -6.67 6.05
N ASN A 74 -8.79 -7.50 5.22
CA ASN A 74 -8.16 -8.58 4.47
C ASN A 74 -8.05 -8.21 2.98
N ILE A 75 -6.87 -8.36 2.39
CA ILE A 75 -6.63 -8.20 0.96
C ILE A 75 -6.28 -9.57 0.39
N ILE A 76 -7.11 -10.07 -0.53
CA ILE A 76 -6.94 -11.39 -1.14
C ILE A 76 -6.37 -11.23 -2.56
N LEU A 77 -5.26 -11.89 -2.83
CA LEU A 77 -4.63 -12.00 -4.16
C LEU A 77 -4.98 -13.35 -4.78
N THR A 78 -5.25 -13.35 -6.08
CA THR A 78 -5.49 -14.56 -6.87
C THR A 78 -4.77 -14.46 -8.19
N HIS A 79 -4.16 -15.55 -8.66
CA HIS A 79 -3.59 -15.66 -9.99
C HIS A 79 -4.74 -15.77 -11.00
N PHE A 80 -4.85 -14.75 -11.86
CA PHE A 80 -5.91 -14.66 -12.84
C PHE A 80 -5.48 -15.34 -14.14
N THR A 81 -6.09 -16.47 -14.47
CA THR A 81 -6.21 -16.95 -15.85
C THR A 81 -7.61 -16.64 -16.38
N GLU A 82 -7.78 -16.52 -17.71
CA GLU A 82 -9.08 -16.19 -18.34
C GLU A 82 -10.19 -17.17 -17.91
N GLU A 83 -9.87 -18.46 -17.71
CA GLU A 83 -10.82 -19.47 -17.24
C GLU A 83 -11.27 -19.28 -15.77
N THR A 84 -10.35 -18.90 -14.87
CA THR A 84 -10.69 -18.58 -13.46
C THR A 84 -11.57 -17.34 -13.34
N SER A 85 -11.54 -16.44 -14.33
CA SER A 85 -12.37 -15.23 -14.36
C SER A 85 -13.84 -15.59 -14.24
N GLU A 86 -14.37 -16.49 -15.08
CA GLU A 86 -15.81 -16.78 -15.10
C GLU A 86 -16.32 -17.42 -13.81
N LEU A 87 -15.53 -18.32 -13.21
CA LEU A 87 -15.90 -19.01 -11.97
C LEU A 87 -15.88 -18.06 -10.77
N LEU A 88 -14.87 -17.21 -10.67
CA LEU A 88 -14.78 -16.19 -9.61
C LEU A 88 -15.80 -15.07 -9.81
N VAL A 89 -16.06 -14.65 -11.06
CA VAL A 89 -17.13 -13.68 -11.37
C VAL A 89 -18.49 -14.22 -10.92
N LYS A 90 -18.77 -15.50 -11.19
CA LYS A 90 -20.01 -16.16 -10.75
C LYS A 90 -20.10 -16.27 -9.23
N ALA A 91 -19.01 -16.64 -8.56
CA ALA A 91 -18.98 -16.80 -7.10
C ALA A 91 -19.03 -15.47 -6.34
N LEU A 92 -18.43 -14.41 -6.88
CA LEU A 92 -18.33 -13.09 -6.24
C LEU A 92 -19.42 -12.10 -6.71
N LYS A 93 -20.24 -12.48 -7.70
CA LYS A 93 -21.41 -11.72 -8.17
C LYS A 93 -22.36 -11.27 -7.04
N PRO A 94 -22.68 -12.09 -6.02
CA PRO A 94 -23.55 -11.68 -4.91
C PRO A 94 -22.97 -10.53 -4.07
N TYR A 95 -21.65 -10.36 -4.09
CA TYR A 95 -20.91 -9.39 -3.29
C TYR A 95 -20.45 -8.16 -4.11
N ASN A 96 -20.68 -8.15 -5.43
CA ASN A 96 -20.23 -7.10 -6.34
C ASN A 96 -21.42 -6.34 -6.94
N LYS A 97 -22.00 -5.41 -6.15
CA LYS A 97 -23.14 -4.58 -6.57
C LYS A 97 -22.84 -3.62 -7.74
N ASN A 98 -21.56 -3.42 -8.10
CA ASN A 98 -21.12 -2.40 -9.06
C ASN A 98 -20.53 -2.97 -10.37
N GLY A 99 -20.69 -4.27 -10.63
CA GLY A 99 -20.56 -4.86 -11.97
C GLY A 99 -19.17 -4.85 -12.63
N ARG A 100 -18.11 -4.38 -11.96
CA ARG A 100 -16.75 -4.41 -12.54
C ARG A 100 -15.75 -5.01 -11.57
N LEU A 101 -15.32 -6.24 -11.89
CA LEU A 101 -14.15 -6.83 -11.25
C LEU A 101 -12.93 -6.06 -11.75
N ILE A 102 -12.24 -5.43 -10.81
CA ILE A 102 -11.02 -4.67 -11.07
C ILE A 102 -9.90 -5.47 -10.44
N THR A 103 -8.84 -5.74 -11.20
CA THR A 103 -7.69 -6.50 -10.70
C THR A 103 -7.03 -5.78 -9.52
N PHE A 104 -6.44 -6.52 -8.59
CA PHE A 104 -5.72 -5.94 -7.45
C PHE A 104 -4.69 -4.89 -7.90
N ARG A 105 -3.90 -5.21 -8.94
CA ARG A 105 -2.93 -4.26 -9.54
C ARG A 105 -3.59 -2.95 -9.97
N SER A 106 -4.73 -3.03 -10.64
CA SER A 106 -5.46 -1.85 -11.12
C SER A 106 -6.04 -1.04 -9.96
N ARG A 107 -6.65 -1.71 -8.98
CA ARG A 107 -7.19 -1.08 -7.77
C ARG A 107 -6.10 -0.40 -6.96
N MET A 108 -5.01 -1.10 -6.68
CA MET A 108 -3.88 -0.58 -5.91
C MET A 108 -3.24 0.62 -6.62
N LYS A 109 -3.05 0.53 -7.95
CA LYS A 109 -2.55 1.67 -8.74
C LYS A 109 -3.50 2.86 -8.70
N GLN A 110 -4.81 2.63 -8.74
CA GLN A 110 -5.80 3.71 -8.61
C GLN A 110 -5.76 4.36 -7.23
N THR A 111 -5.75 3.55 -6.16
CA THR A 111 -5.68 4.05 -4.78
C THR A 111 -4.41 4.86 -4.54
N LEU A 112 -3.25 4.35 -4.95
CA LEU A 112 -1.98 5.07 -4.80
C LEU A 112 -1.94 6.37 -5.59
N LYS A 113 -2.55 6.40 -6.79
CA LYS A 113 -2.70 7.64 -7.57
C LYS A 113 -3.58 8.65 -6.86
N SER A 114 -4.70 8.23 -6.27
CA SER A 114 -5.58 9.14 -5.51
C SER A 114 -4.84 9.77 -4.33
N VAL A 115 -4.10 8.96 -3.56
CA VAL A 115 -3.27 9.47 -2.44
C VAL A 115 -2.22 10.47 -2.93
N GLN A 116 -1.55 10.19 -4.05
CA GLN A 116 -0.59 11.12 -4.64
C GLN A 116 -1.26 12.45 -5.05
N ILE A 117 -2.44 12.39 -5.66
CA ILE A 117 -3.20 13.59 -6.06
C ILE A 117 -3.56 14.43 -4.83
N GLU A 118 -4.05 13.81 -3.76
CA GLU A 118 -4.42 14.50 -2.52
C GLU A 118 -3.21 15.12 -1.82
N ALA A 119 -2.10 14.38 -1.69
CA ALA A 119 -0.86 14.89 -1.10
C ALA A 119 -0.28 16.08 -1.89
N SER A 120 -0.32 15.98 -3.23
CA SER A 120 0.11 17.04 -4.13
C SER A 120 -0.79 18.28 -4.03
N ALA A 121 -2.11 18.09 -3.96
CA ALA A 121 -3.07 19.17 -3.74
C ALA A 121 -2.86 19.87 -2.39
N HIS A 122 -2.65 19.11 -1.32
CA HIS A 122 -2.36 19.67 0.01
C HIS A 122 -1.07 20.49 0.02
N SER A 123 -0.01 19.99 -0.63
CA SER A 123 1.26 20.70 -0.75
C SER A 123 1.12 22.04 -1.47
N ARG A 124 0.31 22.08 -2.55
CA ARG A 124 -0.03 23.31 -3.27
C ARG A 124 -0.83 24.29 -2.42
N GLU A 125 -1.88 23.83 -1.75
CA GLU A 125 -2.70 24.71 -0.90
C GLU A 125 -1.87 25.32 0.23
N LYS A 126 -0.99 24.53 0.86
CA LYS A 126 -0.08 25.02 1.90
C LYS A 126 0.87 26.10 1.35
N PHE A 127 1.44 25.90 0.17
CA PHE A 127 2.29 26.90 -0.48
C PHE A 127 1.53 28.20 -0.78
N LEU A 128 0.32 28.11 -1.33
CA LEU A 128 -0.52 29.28 -1.62
C LEU A 128 -0.98 30.01 -0.34
N SER A 129 -1.26 29.27 0.73
CA SER A 129 -1.56 29.84 2.05
C SER A 129 -0.38 30.66 2.58
N ASP A 130 0.84 30.13 2.49
CA ASP A 130 2.04 30.83 2.94
C ASP A 130 2.36 32.07 2.07
N LEU A 131 2.09 32.01 0.76
CA LEU A 131 2.19 33.18 -0.12
C LEU A 131 1.23 34.31 0.28
N ARG A 132 -0.01 33.97 0.64
CA ARG A 132 -0.97 34.97 1.14
C ARG A 132 -0.44 35.67 2.39
N LYS A 133 0.12 34.92 3.34
CA LYS A 133 0.76 35.49 4.54
C LYS A 133 1.94 36.41 4.22
N ALA A 134 2.76 36.05 3.22
CA ALA A 134 3.87 36.89 2.78
C ALA A 134 3.38 38.25 2.25
N ARG A 135 2.27 38.28 1.50
CA ARG A 135 1.67 39.52 0.96
C ARG A 135 1.04 40.41 2.04
N GLU A 136 0.58 39.80 3.13
CA GLU A 136 0.01 40.48 4.30
C GLU A 136 1.09 41.05 5.24
N THR A 137 2.35 40.60 5.11
CA THR A 137 3.47 41.10 5.90
C THR A 137 3.78 42.55 5.52
N GLN A 138 3.80 43.44 6.52
CA GLN A 138 4.02 44.88 6.30
C GLN A 138 5.49 45.21 6.03
N ASP A 139 6.42 44.48 6.65
CA ASP A 139 7.85 44.65 6.40
C ASP A 139 8.24 43.94 5.09
N ILE A 140 8.56 44.75 4.07
CA ILE A 140 8.96 44.29 2.74
C ILE A 140 10.26 43.47 2.79
N ALA A 141 11.22 43.86 3.62
CA ALA A 141 12.50 43.16 3.74
C ALA A 141 12.33 41.81 4.44
N GLU A 142 11.39 41.69 5.38
CA GLU A 142 11.00 40.42 5.97
C GLU A 142 10.22 39.54 4.99
N ALA A 143 9.24 40.12 4.28
CA ALA A 143 8.45 39.43 3.27
C ALA A 143 9.34 38.84 2.16
N ASN A 144 10.26 39.63 1.60
CA ASN A 144 11.18 39.17 0.56
C ASN A 144 12.13 38.07 1.07
N ARG A 145 12.63 38.18 2.31
CA ARG A 145 13.42 37.11 2.95
C ARG A 145 12.62 35.82 3.12
N PHE A 146 11.32 35.91 3.41
CA PHE A 146 10.45 34.75 3.50
C PHE A 146 10.17 34.13 2.12
N LEU A 147 9.94 34.96 1.09
CA LEU A 147 9.75 34.52 -0.29
C LEU A 147 10.99 33.81 -0.84
N ASP A 148 12.20 34.26 -0.49
CA ASP A 148 13.43 33.59 -0.88
C ASP A 148 13.55 32.18 -0.29
N LYS A 149 13.09 31.98 0.96
CA LYS A 149 13.00 30.65 1.57
C LYS A 149 11.94 29.79 0.89
N MET A 150 10.83 30.39 0.48
CA MET A 150 9.74 29.71 -0.23
C MET A 150 10.16 29.25 -1.64
N ARG A 151 11.12 29.92 -2.27
CA ARG A 151 11.60 29.58 -3.63
C ARG A 151 12.00 28.11 -3.76
N HIS A 152 12.68 27.54 -2.77
CA HIS A 152 13.13 26.15 -2.81
C HIS A 152 11.96 25.14 -2.76
N ARG A 153 10.80 25.54 -2.22
CA ARG A 153 9.60 24.71 -2.21
C ARG A 153 8.90 24.70 -3.57
N LEU A 154 9.13 25.72 -4.40
CA LEU A 154 8.58 25.81 -5.74
C LEU A 154 9.27 24.83 -6.70
N ASP A 155 10.51 24.42 -6.42
CA ASP A 155 11.22 23.39 -7.20
C ASP A 155 10.64 21.97 -6.99
N ASN A 156 9.76 21.79 -5.99
CA ASN A 156 9.09 20.51 -5.76
C ASN A 156 8.00 20.28 -6.84
N PRO A 157 8.03 19.15 -7.58
CA PRO A 157 7.06 18.86 -8.63
C PRO A 157 5.61 18.78 -8.15
N ASP A 158 5.37 18.49 -6.87
CA ASP A 158 4.02 18.48 -6.30
C ASP A 158 3.46 19.89 -6.10
N VAL A 159 4.32 20.90 -5.96
CA VAL A 159 3.97 22.31 -5.77
C VAL A 159 4.05 23.08 -7.08
N LEU A 160 4.99 22.74 -7.96
CA LEU A 160 5.24 23.43 -9.22
C LEU A 160 4.05 23.29 -10.17
N SER A 161 3.33 24.38 -10.37
CA SER A 161 2.29 24.51 -11.38
C SER A 161 2.32 25.92 -11.96
N VAL A 162 1.64 26.11 -13.09
CA VAL A 162 1.53 27.43 -13.72
C VAL A 162 0.90 28.44 -12.75
N ASP A 163 -0.11 28.02 -11.99
CA ASP A 163 -0.79 28.87 -11.02
C ASP A 163 0.10 29.23 -9.82
N THR A 164 0.80 28.25 -9.22
CA THR A 164 1.66 28.53 -8.06
C THR A 164 2.85 29.41 -8.44
N LEU A 165 3.44 29.22 -9.63
CA LEU A 165 4.49 30.08 -10.17
C LEU A 165 3.99 31.51 -10.38
N TYR A 166 2.81 31.66 -10.99
CA TYR A 166 2.19 32.97 -11.21
C TYR A 166 1.92 33.71 -9.90
N GLN A 167 1.30 33.04 -8.93
CA GLN A 167 1.05 33.61 -7.60
C GLN A 167 2.36 33.95 -6.87
N PHE A 168 3.40 33.14 -7.03
CA PHE A 168 4.71 33.42 -6.44
C PHE A 168 5.31 34.71 -6.99
N MET A 169 5.30 34.90 -8.32
CA MET A 169 5.81 36.11 -8.95
C MET A 169 5.04 37.37 -8.54
N LEU A 170 3.71 37.29 -8.42
CA LEU A 170 2.89 38.41 -7.93
C LEU A 170 3.12 38.78 -6.47
N SER A 171 3.76 37.90 -5.70
CA SER A 171 4.00 38.14 -4.27
C SER A 171 5.26 38.96 -4.00
N TYR A 172 6.21 39.01 -4.93
CA TYR A 172 7.35 39.90 -4.84
C TYR A 172 6.89 41.34 -5.11
N ARG A 173 7.26 42.23 -4.18
CA ARG A 173 6.97 43.68 -4.21
C ARG A 173 8.27 44.47 -4.27
#